data_AF-A0A4V6RBC7-F1
#
_entry.id   AF-A0A4V6RBC7-F1
#
_cell.length_a   1.000
_cell.length_b   1.000
_cell.length_c   1.000
_cell.angle_alpha   90.00
_cell.angle_beta   90.00
_cell.angle_gamma   90.00
#
_symmetry.space_group_name_H-M   'P 1'
#
loop_
_entity.id
_entity.type
_entity.pdbx_description
1 polymer ?
#
loop_
_entity_poly.entity_id
_entity_poly.type
_entity_poly.pdbx_seq_one_letter_code
_entity_poly.pdbx_strand_id
1 'polypeptide(L)'
;MLLAMLIGSLGFAMPAVARPPADTPGVDFGAEAASKEARRIANWIVDSHDNQALPFIVIDKVSAKVFVFDGDGRIRGAAPALLGMGRGDDTVPGIGQRKLATIKPAERTTPAGRFEASLGNDFDQDILWVDYDSALSLHRVIQGNPKDRRHARLASPTPLDNRISYGCINVPVHFYDAIVAPAFQGTVGIVYILPETKSLEAVFALGRKP
;
A
#
# COMPACT_ATOMS: atom_id res chain seq x y z
N MET A 1 -18.22 5.12 -85.42
CA MET A 1 -17.47 5.84 -84.39
C MET A 1 -17.91 5.32 -83.03
N LEU A 2 -17.01 4.64 -82.33
CA LEU A 2 -17.26 3.91 -81.08
C LEU A 2 -17.24 4.87 -79.89
N LEU A 3 -18.25 4.83 -79.02
CA LEU A 3 -18.35 5.62 -77.79
C LEU A 3 -17.73 4.82 -76.62
N ALA A 4 -16.63 5.31 -76.06
CA ALA A 4 -15.95 4.70 -74.91
C ALA A 4 -16.51 5.29 -73.59
N MET A 5 -17.09 4.44 -72.74
CA MET A 5 -17.47 4.78 -71.37
C MET A 5 -16.26 4.62 -70.43
N LEU A 6 -15.86 5.70 -69.78
CA LEU A 6 -14.91 5.70 -68.66
C LEU A 6 -15.66 5.43 -67.35
N ILE A 7 -15.36 4.31 -66.69
CA ILE A 7 -15.84 4.00 -65.34
C ILE A 7 -14.78 4.50 -64.35
N GLY A 8 -15.09 5.57 -63.63
CA GLY A 8 -14.28 6.06 -62.52
C GLY A 8 -14.54 5.25 -61.26
N SER A 9 -13.53 4.56 -60.75
CA SER A 9 -13.58 3.86 -59.47
C SER A 9 -13.35 4.84 -58.30
N LEU A 10 -14.39 5.12 -57.52
CA LEU A 10 -14.25 5.79 -56.23
C LEU A 10 -13.62 4.82 -55.23
N GLY A 11 -12.38 5.11 -54.81
CA GLY A 11 -11.74 4.43 -53.69
C GLY A 11 -12.29 4.95 -52.36
N PHE A 12 -12.99 4.10 -51.61
CA PHE A 12 -13.33 4.37 -50.21
C PHE A 12 -12.08 4.17 -49.34
N ALA A 13 -11.51 5.25 -48.83
CA ALA A 13 -10.52 5.18 -47.75
C ALA A 13 -11.24 4.82 -46.45
N MET A 14 -10.94 3.64 -45.91
CA MET A 14 -11.48 3.26 -44.59
C MET A 14 -10.78 4.06 -43.50
N PRO A 15 -11.53 4.59 -42.51
CA PRO A 15 -10.92 5.26 -41.37
C PRO A 15 -10.09 4.24 -40.57
N ALA A 16 -8.83 4.59 -40.30
CA ALA A 16 -7.98 3.81 -39.42
C ALA A 16 -8.60 3.81 -38.02
N VAL A 17 -9.10 2.65 -37.59
CA VAL A 17 -9.54 2.44 -36.21
C VAL A 17 -8.29 2.53 -35.33
N ALA A 18 -8.24 3.55 -34.46
CA ALA A 18 -7.19 3.69 -33.49
C ALA A 18 -7.16 2.43 -32.61
N ARG A 19 -6.01 1.75 -32.60
CA ARG A 19 -5.78 0.58 -31.74
C ARG A 19 -5.93 1.05 -30.29
N PRO A 20 -6.70 0.36 -29.44
CA PRO A 20 -6.73 0.68 -28.02
C PRO A 20 -5.28 0.69 -27.49
N PRO A 21 -4.94 1.62 -26.58
CA PRO A 21 -3.61 1.63 -25.98
C PRO A 21 -3.32 0.23 -25.45
N ALA A 22 -2.13 -0.30 -25.76
CA ALA A 22 -1.71 -1.59 -25.26
C ALA A 22 -1.85 -1.60 -23.73
N ASP A 23 -2.46 -2.66 -23.18
CA ASP A 23 -2.52 -2.89 -21.74
C ASP A 23 -1.13 -2.66 -21.17
N THR A 24 -0.97 -1.57 -20.42
CA THR A 24 0.26 -1.34 -19.68
C THR A 24 0.36 -2.53 -18.73
N PRO A 25 1.45 -3.31 -18.73
CA PRO A 25 1.59 -4.42 -17.80
C PRO A 25 1.37 -3.87 -16.40
N GLY A 26 0.34 -4.37 -15.70
CA GLY A 26 0.04 -3.93 -14.34
C GLY A 26 1.25 -4.15 -13.43
N VAL A 27 1.25 -3.49 -12.27
CA VAL A 27 2.26 -3.62 -11.22
C VAL A 27 2.57 -5.09 -10.96
N ASP A 28 3.85 -5.43 -11.04
CA ASP A 28 4.33 -6.78 -10.83
C ASP A 28 4.56 -7.05 -9.34
N PHE A 29 3.74 -7.94 -8.78
CA PHE A 29 3.90 -8.46 -7.42
C PHE A 29 4.89 -9.65 -7.37
N GLY A 30 5.51 -10.02 -8.48
CA GLY A 30 6.35 -11.20 -8.59
C GLY A 30 5.59 -12.46 -8.15
N ALA A 31 6.24 -13.28 -7.33
CA ALA A 31 5.65 -14.49 -6.76
C ALA A 31 4.74 -14.22 -5.53
N GLU A 32 4.58 -12.96 -5.11
CA GLU A 32 3.85 -12.64 -3.90
C GLU A 32 2.34 -12.81 -4.07
N ALA A 33 1.73 -13.58 -3.17
CA ALA A 33 0.29 -13.62 -3.02
C ALA A 33 -0.20 -12.25 -2.51
N ALA A 34 -1.15 -11.65 -3.25
CA ALA A 34 -1.75 -10.35 -2.97
C ALA A 34 -3.23 -10.38 -3.29
N SER A 35 -4.03 -9.70 -2.46
CA SER A 35 -5.47 -9.54 -2.65
C SER A 35 -5.80 -8.77 -3.94
N LYS A 36 -7.05 -8.87 -4.38
CA LYS A 36 -7.52 -8.12 -5.55
C LYS A 36 -7.43 -6.63 -5.30
N GLU A 37 -7.72 -6.22 -4.07
CA GLU A 37 -7.70 -4.86 -3.57
C GLU A 37 -6.28 -4.29 -3.55
N ALA A 38 -5.30 -5.04 -3.03
CA ALA A 38 -3.89 -4.64 -3.07
C ALA A 38 -3.38 -4.45 -4.51
N ARG A 39 -3.70 -5.39 -5.41
CA ARG A 39 -3.34 -5.30 -6.83
C ARG A 39 -4.00 -4.10 -7.51
N ARG A 40 -5.29 -3.89 -7.24
CA ARG A 40 -6.06 -2.76 -7.79
C ARG A 40 -5.47 -1.42 -7.35
N ILE A 41 -5.14 -1.28 -6.06
CA ILE A 41 -4.52 -0.05 -5.54
C ILE A 41 -3.13 0.16 -6.13
N ALA A 42 -2.28 -0.86 -6.17
CA ALA A 42 -0.94 -0.71 -6.72
C ALA A 42 -0.96 -0.29 -8.20
N ASN A 43 -1.82 -0.92 -9.02
CA ASN A 43 -2.02 -0.50 -10.41
C ASN A 43 -2.47 0.96 -10.51
N TRP A 44 -3.48 1.34 -9.72
CA TRP A 44 -3.96 2.73 -9.72
C TRP A 44 -2.87 3.73 -9.30
N ILE A 45 -2.05 3.41 -8.30
CA ILE A 45 -0.94 4.27 -7.84
C ILE A 45 0.01 4.59 -9.00
N VAL A 46 0.43 3.57 -9.75
CA VAL A 46 1.36 3.74 -10.87
C VAL A 46 0.69 4.40 -12.07
N ASP A 47 -0.50 3.94 -12.46
CA ASP A 47 -1.24 4.46 -13.62
C ASP A 47 -1.60 5.95 -13.47
N SER A 48 -1.86 6.39 -12.23
CA SER A 48 -2.18 7.78 -11.91
C SER A 48 -0.98 8.63 -11.52
N HIS A 49 0.21 8.01 -11.37
CA HIS A 49 1.39 8.63 -10.78
C HIS A 49 1.14 9.27 -9.40
N ASP A 50 0.21 8.76 -8.61
CA ASP A 50 -0.12 9.31 -7.29
C ASP A 50 1.07 9.22 -6.30
N ASN A 51 1.97 8.24 -6.49
CA ASN A 51 3.23 8.14 -5.76
C ASN A 51 4.28 9.17 -6.20
N GLN A 52 4.07 9.91 -7.29
CA GLN A 52 5.01 10.89 -7.83
C GLN A 52 6.40 10.30 -8.12
N ALA A 53 6.45 9.05 -8.59
CA ALA A 53 7.68 8.27 -8.81
C ALA A 53 8.54 8.03 -7.54
N LEU A 54 8.00 8.29 -6.34
CA LEU A 54 8.62 7.92 -5.08
C LEU A 54 8.41 6.43 -4.76
N PRO A 55 9.33 5.78 -4.01
CA PRO A 55 9.07 4.44 -3.48
C PRO A 55 7.80 4.44 -2.63
N PHE A 56 7.08 3.33 -2.66
CA PHE A 56 5.82 3.25 -1.94
C PHE A 56 5.57 1.89 -1.30
N ILE A 57 4.72 1.90 -0.28
CA ILE A 57 4.27 0.72 0.45
C ILE A 57 2.77 0.59 0.32
N VAL A 58 2.29 -0.64 0.08
CA VAL A 58 0.88 -1.00 0.18
C VAL A 58 0.69 -1.92 1.38
N ILE A 59 -0.16 -1.52 2.33
CA ILE A 59 -0.51 -2.29 3.53
C ILE A 59 -1.94 -2.78 3.41
N ASP A 60 -2.10 -4.07 3.16
CA ASP A 60 -3.39 -4.74 3.16
C ASP A 60 -3.73 -5.19 4.57
N LYS A 61 -4.66 -4.47 5.21
CA LYS A 61 -5.08 -4.79 6.58
C LYS A 61 -5.81 -6.12 6.66
N VAL A 62 -6.63 -6.46 5.66
CA VAL A 62 -7.44 -7.68 5.67
C VAL A 62 -6.54 -8.92 5.61
N SER A 63 -5.49 -8.90 4.79
CA SER A 63 -4.50 -9.98 4.72
C SER A 63 -3.33 -9.85 5.68
N ALA A 64 -3.27 -8.75 6.47
CA ALA A 64 -2.18 -8.41 7.38
C ALA A 64 -0.80 -8.49 6.69
N LYS A 65 -0.70 -7.93 5.48
CA LYS A 65 0.49 -8.03 4.62
C LYS A 65 0.94 -6.67 4.13
N VAL A 66 2.26 -6.49 4.07
CA VAL A 66 2.94 -5.28 3.60
C VAL A 66 3.69 -5.63 2.32
N PHE A 67 3.55 -4.78 1.31
CA PHE A 67 4.26 -4.87 0.04
C PHE A 67 5.04 -3.58 -0.18
N VAL A 68 6.34 -3.67 -0.48
CA VAL A 68 7.21 -2.52 -0.76
C VAL A 68 7.53 -2.52 -2.24
N PHE A 69 7.37 -1.38 -2.90
CA PHE A 69 7.64 -1.17 -4.31
C PHE A 69 8.66 -0.04 -4.51
N ASP A 70 9.40 -0.11 -5.62
CA ASP A 70 10.11 1.07 -6.11
C ASP A 70 9.13 2.08 -6.75
N GLY A 71 9.66 3.23 -7.19
CA GLY A 71 8.86 4.31 -7.78
C GLY A 71 8.12 3.95 -9.06
N ASP A 72 8.56 2.90 -9.76
CA ASP A 72 7.95 2.40 -11.00
C ASP A 72 6.92 1.29 -10.75
N GLY A 73 6.75 0.87 -9.48
CA GLY A 73 5.86 -0.23 -9.13
C GLY A 73 6.47 -1.62 -9.29
N ARG A 74 7.80 -1.78 -9.29
CA ARG A 74 8.41 -3.10 -9.16
C ARG A 74 8.48 -3.49 -7.69
N ILE A 75 8.00 -4.69 -7.36
CA ILE A 75 8.06 -5.18 -5.99
C ILE A 75 9.52 -5.37 -5.54
N ARG A 76 9.81 -4.89 -4.33
CA ARG A 76 11.10 -5.06 -3.64
C ARG A 76 11.04 -6.16 -2.59
N GLY A 77 9.86 -6.36 -2.01
CA GLY A 77 9.57 -7.48 -1.12
C GLY A 77 8.19 -7.37 -0.49
N ALA A 78 7.76 -8.44 0.16
CA ALA A 78 6.56 -8.44 0.99
C ALA A 78 6.77 -9.24 2.28
N ALA A 79 5.98 -8.93 3.30
CA ALA A 79 6.01 -9.64 4.58
C ALA A 79 4.66 -9.57 5.32
N PRO A 80 4.35 -10.54 6.19
CA PRO A 80 3.28 -10.36 7.16
C PRO A 80 3.60 -9.19 8.09
N ALA A 81 2.56 -8.54 8.62
CA ALA A 81 2.69 -7.47 9.60
C ALA A 81 1.73 -7.68 10.76
N LEU A 82 2.12 -7.26 11.96
CA LEU A 82 1.21 -7.05 13.06
C LEU A 82 0.62 -5.66 12.96
N LEU A 83 -0.70 -5.59 13.13
CA LEU A 83 -1.48 -4.37 12.98
C LEU A 83 -2.23 -4.08 14.28
N GLY A 84 -2.88 -2.92 14.32
CA GLY A 84 -3.74 -2.50 15.39
C GLY A 84 -4.74 -3.59 15.77
N MET A 85 -4.90 -3.82 17.08
CA MET A 85 -5.86 -4.78 17.62
C MET A 85 -7.30 -4.49 17.20
N GLY A 86 -7.66 -3.21 17.13
CA GLY A 86 -8.98 -2.77 16.69
C GLY A 86 -9.11 -2.87 15.17
N ARG A 87 -10.24 -3.41 14.70
CA ARG A 87 -10.63 -3.30 13.29
C ARG A 87 -11.28 -1.94 13.07
N GLY A 88 -10.85 -1.23 12.04
CA GLY A 88 -11.37 0.09 11.71
C GLY A 88 -10.40 0.89 10.86
N ASP A 89 -10.89 1.94 10.24
CA ASP A 89 -10.15 2.75 9.26
C ASP A 89 -9.77 4.13 9.77
N ASP A 90 -10.30 4.54 10.92
CA ASP A 90 -10.12 5.89 11.46
C ASP A 90 -9.24 5.90 12.71
N THR A 91 -8.50 6.99 12.86
CA THR A 91 -7.77 7.34 14.08
C THR A 91 -8.70 8.08 15.05
N VAL A 92 -8.64 7.74 16.33
CA VAL A 92 -9.30 8.52 17.38
C VAL A 92 -8.56 9.85 17.57
N PRO A 93 -9.24 11.01 17.64
CA PRO A 93 -8.58 12.29 17.85
C PRO A 93 -7.66 12.29 19.07
N GLY A 94 -6.43 12.80 18.88
CA GLY A 94 -5.43 12.90 19.94
C GLY A 94 -4.82 11.57 20.42
N ILE A 95 -4.98 10.47 19.66
CA ILE A 95 -4.50 9.15 20.09
C ILE A 95 -2.98 9.14 20.34
N GLY A 96 -2.21 9.86 19.52
CA GLY A 96 -0.75 9.92 19.60
C GLY A 96 -0.24 10.52 20.91
N GLN A 97 -1.05 11.33 21.60
CA GLN A 97 -0.68 11.98 22.86
C GLN A 97 -1.23 11.22 24.10
N ARG A 98 -2.00 10.14 23.90
CA ARG A 98 -2.58 9.36 25.01
C ARG A 98 -1.58 8.33 25.52
N LYS A 99 -1.55 8.15 26.85
CA LYS A 99 -0.80 7.05 27.48
C LYS A 99 -1.34 5.71 26.98
N LEU A 100 -0.46 4.80 26.56
CA LEU A 100 -0.86 3.47 26.03
C LEU A 100 -1.84 2.71 26.94
N ALA A 101 -1.67 2.79 28.26
CA ALA A 101 -2.54 2.12 29.23
C ALA A 101 -4.01 2.61 29.19
N THR A 102 -4.27 3.82 28.66
CA THR A 102 -5.63 4.37 28.56
C THR A 102 -6.28 4.13 27.20
N ILE A 103 -5.54 3.59 26.23
CA ILE A 103 -6.06 3.28 24.89
C ILE A 103 -6.81 1.94 24.93
N LYS A 104 -8.12 1.99 24.70
CA LYS A 104 -9.01 0.83 24.71
C LYS A 104 -8.71 -0.07 23.51
N PRO A 105 -8.93 -1.40 23.61
CA PRO A 105 -8.72 -2.33 22.49
C PRO A 105 -9.33 -1.89 21.15
N ALA A 106 -10.57 -1.39 21.15
CA ALA A 106 -11.25 -0.95 19.94
C ALA A 106 -10.66 0.34 19.33
N GLU A 107 -9.93 1.14 20.12
CA GLU A 107 -9.27 2.38 19.66
C GLU A 107 -7.88 2.13 19.07
N ARG A 108 -7.35 0.89 19.17
CA ARG A 108 -6.03 0.50 18.68
C ARG A 108 -6.10 0.14 17.19
N THR A 109 -6.53 1.08 16.35
CA THR A 109 -6.67 0.88 14.91
C THR A 109 -5.38 1.20 14.17
N THR A 110 -5.13 0.51 13.06
CA THR A 110 -4.22 1.03 12.02
C THR A 110 -5.08 1.79 11.01
N PRO A 111 -4.99 3.13 10.93
CA PRO A 111 -5.89 3.92 10.09
C PRO A 111 -5.65 3.62 8.61
N ALA A 112 -6.70 3.74 7.80
CA ALA A 112 -6.60 3.67 6.34
C ALA A 112 -6.26 5.05 5.78
N GLY A 113 -5.50 5.11 4.70
CA GLY A 113 -5.15 6.39 4.08
C GLY A 113 -3.89 6.35 3.22
N ARG A 114 -3.52 7.54 2.73
CA ARG A 114 -2.27 7.81 2.01
C ARG A 114 -1.42 8.73 2.88
N PHE A 115 -0.19 8.32 3.15
CA PHE A 115 0.69 9.00 4.06
C PHE A 115 2.05 9.23 3.42
N GLU A 116 2.61 10.42 3.56
CA GLU A 116 4.02 10.64 3.26
C GLU A 116 4.85 10.11 4.43
N ALA A 117 5.81 9.25 4.13
CA ALA A 117 6.60 8.53 5.11
C ALA A 117 8.09 8.78 4.92
N SER A 118 8.82 8.83 6.02
CA SER A 118 10.27 9.04 6.03
C SER A 118 10.92 8.29 7.18
N LEU A 119 12.18 7.91 6.98
CA LEU A 119 12.97 7.33 8.07
C LEU A 119 13.23 8.40 9.13
N GLY A 120 13.14 7.98 10.39
CA GLY A 120 13.52 8.78 11.54
C GLY A 120 13.84 7.89 12.72
N ASN A 121 13.85 8.49 13.91
CA ASN A 121 14.14 7.78 15.15
C ASN A 121 12.99 7.95 16.14
N ASP A 122 12.70 6.89 16.88
CA ASP A 122 11.93 6.92 18.12
C ASP A 122 12.79 6.27 19.21
N PHE A 123 13.20 7.08 20.19
CA PHE A 123 14.29 6.75 21.10
C PHE A 123 15.55 6.27 20.33
N ASP A 124 16.10 5.10 20.69
CA ASP A 124 17.32 4.53 20.09
C ASP A 124 17.02 3.60 18.91
N GLN A 125 15.79 3.62 18.36
CA GLN A 125 15.40 2.78 17.23
C GLN A 125 15.12 3.62 16.00
N ASP A 126 15.68 3.23 14.87
CA ASP A 126 15.25 3.73 13.57
C ASP A 126 13.90 3.12 13.19
N ILE A 127 12.99 3.97 12.73
CA ILE A 127 11.63 3.62 12.33
C ILE A 127 11.24 4.36 11.06
N LEU A 128 10.24 3.85 10.36
CA LEU A 128 9.57 4.59 9.29
C LEU A 128 8.38 5.32 9.89
N TRP A 129 8.47 6.65 10.02
CA TRP A 129 7.35 7.47 10.41
C TRP A 129 6.31 7.48 9.29
N VAL A 130 5.05 7.17 9.63
CA VAL A 130 3.92 7.12 8.68
C VAL A 130 2.98 8.30 8.93
N ASP A 131 2.61 8.54 10.18
CA ASP A 131 1.82 9.72 10.55
C ASP A 131 2.26 10.18 11.95
N TYR A 132 2.91 11.34 11.99
CA TYR A 132 3.44 11.90 13.23
C TYR A 132 2.33 12.29 14.22
N ASP A 133 1.21 12.84 13.76
CA ASP A 133 0.16 13.36 14.64
C ASP A 133 -0.54 12.24 15.41
N SER A 134 -0.72 11.09 14.77
CA SER A 134 -1.27 9.87 15.39
C SER A 134 -0.22 8.97 16.03
N ALA A 135 1.07 9.35 15.99
CA ALA A 135 2.21 8.53 16.40
C ALA A 135 2.22 7.15 15.72
N LEU A 136 1.86 7.10 14.43
CA LEU A 136 1.85 5.89 13.62
C LEU A 136 3.19 5.71 12.93
N SER A 137 3.76 4.52 13.10
CA SER A 137 5.02 4.13 12.46
C SER A 137 4.98 2.68 11.97
N LEU A 138 5.83 2.40 10.99
CA LEU A 138 6.22 1.05 10.61
C LEU A 138 7.59 0.78 11.21
N HIS A 139 7.71 -0.29 11.99
CA HIS A 139 8.96 -0.64 12.65
C HIS A 139 9.12 -2.15 12.82
N ARG A 140 10.33 -2.58 13.20
CA ARG A 140 10.64 -3.97 13.54
C ARG A 140 9.73 -4.47 14.66
N VAL A 141 9.32 -5.73 14.58
CA VAL A 141 8.64 -6.40 15.67
C VAL A 141 9.51 -6.40 16.93
N ILE A 142 8.93 -5.94 18.04
CA ILE A 142 9.57 -5.96 19.36
C ILE A 142 9.14 -7.21 20.13
N GLN A 143 9.97 -7.67 21.07
CA GLN A 143 9.64 -8.82 21.90
C GLN A 143 8.46 -8.52 22.85
N GLY A 144 8.44 -7.32 23.46
CA GLY A 144 7.35 -6.85 24.33
C GLY A 144 7.04 -7.82 25.48
N ASN A 145 5.76 -7.98 25.80
CA ASN A 145 5.31 -9.00 26.76
C ASN A 145 5.38 -10.40 26.10
N PRO A 146 6.09 -11.39 26.68
CA PRO A 146 6.17 -12.74 26.11
C PRO A 146 4.81 -13.39 25.83
N LYS A 147 3.76 -13.05 26.59
CA LYS A 147 2.39 -13.55 26.39
C LYS A 147 1.75 -13.07 25.09
N ASP A 148 2.24 -11.96 24.51
CA ASP A 148 1.74 -11.44 23.24
C ASP A 148 2.14 -12.34 22.07
N ARG A 149 3.22 -13.14 22.21
CA ARG A 149 3.70 -14.10 21.18
C ARG A 149 3.87 -13.48 19.79
N ARG A 150 4.34 -12.22 19.71
CA ARG A 150 4.40 -11.42 18.48
C ARG A 150 5.10 -12.09 17.30
N HIS A 151 6.24 -12.73 17.54
CA HIS A 151 6.95 -13.48 16.50
C HIS A 151 6.15 -14.68 15.97
N ALA A 152 5.46 -15.42 16.86
CA ALA A 152 4.61 -16.53 16.45
C ALA A 152 3.35 -16.05 15.69
N ARG A 153 2.81 -14.88 16.04
CA ARG A 153 1.71 -14.25 15.30
C ARG A 153 2.13 -13.89 13.87
N LEU A 154 3.32 -13.32 13.68
CA LEU A 154 3.85 -13.05 12.34
C LEU A 154 4.03 -14.31 11.48
N ALA A 155 4.31 -15.46 12.12
CA ALA A 155 4.43 -16.74 11.45
C ALA A 155 3.09 -17.48 11.28
N SER A 156 1.98 -16.94 11.81
CA SER A 156 0.67 -17.59 11.75
C SER A 156 0.07 -17.50 10.34
N PRO A 157 -0.63 -18.53 9.86
CA PRO A 157 -1.33 -18.47 8.57
C PRO A 157 -2.59 -17.58 8.60
N THR A 158 -3.11 -17.21 9.77
CA THR A 158 -4.37 -16.47 9.90
C THR A 158 -4.13 -14.98 10.17
N PRO A 159 -4.56 -14.06 9.27
CA PRO A 159 -4.38 -12.62 9.46
C PRO A 159 -5.01 -12.05 10.74
N LEU A 160 -5.99 -12.74 11.33
CA LEU A 160 -6.60 -12.35 12.59
C LEU A 160 -5.61 -12.43 13.77
N ASP A 161 -4.66 -13.38 13.72
CA ASP A 161 -3.63 -13.52 14.76
C ASP A 161 -2.69 -12.32 14.78
N ASN A 162 -2.63 -11.55 13.70
CA ASN A 162 -1.75 -10.40 13.56
C ASN A 162 -2.31 -9.12 14.19
N ARG A 163 -3.50 -9.17 14.81
CA ARG A 163 -4.15 -8.02 15.47
C ARG A 163 -3.77 -7.91 16.94
N ILE A 164 -2.76 -7.10 17.22
CA ILE A 164 -2.17 -7.01 18.58
C ILE A 164 -1.54 -5.65 18.91
N SER A 165 -1.18 -4.85 17.92
CA SER A 165 -0.49 -3.57 18.16
C SER A 165 -1.44 -2.50 18.67
N TYR A 166 -0.87 -1.35 19.05
CA TYR A 166 -1.63 -0.15 19.42
C TYR A 166 -2.00 0.73 18.22
N GLY A 167 -1.60 0.33 17.00
CA GLY A 167 -1.83 1.05 15.76
C GLY A 167 -0.66 0.91 14.80
N CYS A 168 0.58 0.97 15.33
CA CYS A 168 1.81 0.80 14.55
C CYS A 168 1.85 -0.52 13.78
N ILE A 169 2.55 -0.49 12.65
CA ILE A 169 2.75 -1.64 11.77
C ILE A 169 4.06 -2.31 12.18
N ASN A 170 4.00 -3.56 12.63
CA ASN A 170 5.20 -4.28 13.06
C ASN A 170 5.55 -5.38 12.07
N VAL A 171 6.76 -5.35 11.54
CA VAL A 171 7.22 -6.29 10.50
C VAL A 171 8.41 -7.12 10.99
N PRO A 172 8.75 -8.26 10.34
CA PRO A 172 9.96 -9.00 10.65
C PRO A 172 11.21 -8.12 10.55
N VAL A 173 12.17 -8.33 11.47
CA VAL A 173 13.43 -7.57 11.54
C VAL A 173 14.14 -7.54 10.19
N HIS A 174 14.38 -8.71 9.60
CA HIS A 174 15.05 -8.82 8.30
C HIS A 174 14.30 -8.10 7.17
N PHE A 175 12.96 -8.11 7.18
CA PHE A 175 12.19 -7.39 6.16
C PHE A 175 12.37 -5.88 6.28
N TYR A 176 12.38 -5.36 7.52
CA TYR A 176 12.66 -3.95 7.74
C TYR A 176 14.07 -3.58 7.29
N ASP A 177 15.08 -4.33 7.74
CA ASP A 177 16.50 -4.02 7.52
C ASP A 177 16.92 -4.16 6.06
N ALA A 178 16.43 -5.18 5.37
CA ALA A 178 16.84 -5.49 4.01
C ALA A 178 15.98 -4.81 2.94
N ILE A 179 14.73 -4.44 3.25
CA ILE A 179 13.76 -3.96 2.27
C ILE A 179 13.25 -2.56 2.61
N VAL A 180 12.67 -2.36 3.79
CA VAL A 180 11.99 -1.09 4.12
C VAL A 180 13.00 0.04 4.28
N ALA A 181 13.99 -0.10 5.18
CA ALA A 181 14.95 0.97 5.42
C ALA A 181 15.76 1.33 4.15
N PRO A 182 16.29 0.37 3.36
CA PRO A 182 16.99 0.70 2.13
C PRO A 182 16.09 1.37 1.07
N ALA A 183 14.80 1.03 1.00
CA ALA A 183 13.88 1.65 0.04
C ALA A 183 13.60 3.12 0.34
N PHE A 184 13.72 3.54 1.60
CA PHE A 184 13.45 4.91 2.06
C PHE A 184 14.73 5.67 2.44
N GLN A 185 15.92 5.08 2.23
CA GLN A 185 17.18 5.71 2.60
C GLN A 185 17.42 6.98 1.76
N GLY A 186 17.57 8.12 2.44
CA GLY A 186 17.85 9.40 1.79
C GLY A 186 16.68 9.97 0.97
N THR A 187 15.46 9.44 1.16
CA THR A 187 14.26 9.90 0.46
C THR A 187 13.04 9.86 1.38
N VAL A 188 11.98 10.54 0.95
CA VAL A 188 10.61 10.25 1.39
C VAL A 188 10.00 9.16 0.50
N GLY A 189 8.89 8.59 0.92
CA GLY A 189 8.05 7.73 0.09
C GLY A 189 6.61 7.74 0.56
N ILE A 190 5.74 6.99 -0.11
CA ILE A 190 4.30 7.02 0.19
C ILE A 190 3.84 5.68 0.77
N VAL A 191 3.12 5.72 1.90
CA VAL A 191 2.50 4.53 2.50
C VAL A 191 0.99 4.59 2.28
N TYR A 192 0.46 3.58 1.61
CA TYR A 192 -0.97 3.38 1.35
C TYR A 192 -1.48 2.27 2.26
N ILE A 193 -2.36 2.61 3.19
CA ILE A 193 -3.00 1.64 4.08
C ILE A 193 -4.42 1.40 3.61
N LEU A 194 -4.70 0.18 3.14
CA LEU A 194 -5.99 -0.18 2.59
C LEU A 194 -7.06 -0.25 3.68
N PRO A 195 -8.28 0.26 3.43
CA PRO A 195 -9.38 0.11 4.37
C PRO A 195 -9.84 -1.34 4.53
N GLU A 196 -10.41 -1.62 5.70
CA GLU A 196 -11.05 -2.90 6.01
C GLU A 196 -12.53 -2.78 6.42
N THR A 197 -13.05 -1.55 6.53
CA THR A 197 -14.48 -1.27 6.79
C THR A 197 -15.11 -0.35 5.74
N LYS A 198 -14.36 0.64 5.25
CA LYS A 198 -14.73 1.53 4.14
C LYS A 198 -14.41 0.86 2.81
N SER A 199 -15.02 1.33 1.73
CA SER A 199 -14.61 0.96 0.38
C SER A 199 -13.28 1.63 0.02
N LEU A 200 -12.57 1.09 -0.97
CA LEU A 200 -11.35 1.72 -1.49
C LEU A 200 -11.63 3.14 -2.01
N GLU A 201 -12.77 3.35 -2.68
CA GLU A 201 -13.20 4.62 -3.27
C GLU A 201 -13.52 5.70 -2.22
N ALA A 202 -13.88 5.29 -1.00
CA ALA A 202 -14.12 6.22 0.09
C ALA A 202 -12.80 6.77 0.69
N VAL A 203 -11.69 6.09 0.46
CA VAL A 203 -10.36 6.45 1.00
C VAL A 203 -9.44 6.99 -0.09
N PHE A 204 -9.49 6.42 -1.29
CA PHE A 204 -8.65 6.76 -2.43
C PHE A 204 -9.50 7.25 -3.60
N ALA A 205 -9.02 8.24 -4.34
CA ALA A 205 -9.73 8.86 -5.46
C ALA A 205 -9.71 8.00 -6.74
N LEU A 206 -10.10 6.72 -6.62
CA LEU A 206 -10.11 5.76 -7.74
C LEU A 206 -11.06 6.25 -8.83
N GLY A 207 -10.54 6.47 -10.04
CA GLY A 207 -11.33 6.84 -11.22
C GLY A 207 -11.44 8.34 -11.51
N ARG A 208 -10.83 9.22 -10.71
CA ARG A 208 -10.59 10.60 -11.15
C ARG A 208 -9.32 10.59 -12.01
N LYS A 209 -9.48 10.83 -13.31
CA LYS A 209 -8.34 11.29 -14.12
C LYS A 209 -7.91 12.66 -13.58
N PRO A 210 -6.61 12.94 -13.43
CA PRO A 210 -6.14 14.30 -13.19
C PRO A 210 -6.61 15.25 -14.29
#